data_AF-A0A4P2QKF4-F1
#
_entry.id   AF-A0A4P2QKF4-F1
#
_cell.length_a   1.000
_cell.length_b   1.000
_cell.length_c   1.000
_cell.angle_alpha   90.00
_cell.angle_beta   90.00
_cell.angle_gamma   90.00
#
_symmetry.space_group_name_H-M   'P 1'
#
loop_
_entity.id
_entity.type
_entity.pdbx_description
1 polymer ?
#
loop_
_entity_poly.entity_id
_entity_poly.type
_entity_poly.pdbx_seq_one_letter_code
_entity_poly.pdbx_strand_id
1 'polypeptide(L)'
;MSAASALASRVAALLAHPGVEARLQAAAGAWPLDLAEPPDVAALYAAADGLALPDGTRILPRGDLARATAWLTEERSLDWASDLLVVGEREDLVIVLDLDAAGARAGGGVLEVPTDGLASFQRVARSVVGYLERRLGVAGAEAASPEVRAREAAARRDLPALAEALAEAMYPGAERQVAHAALTLGVLLSERGDEAALDAFARSVEARVAAAARGAAAPERLAAWRACEIAAREAGAEAIAAACAARGRGAGEGRGGA
;
A
#
# COMPACT_ATOMS: atom_id res chain seq x y z
N MET A 1 -27.92 10.21 -4.66
CA MET A 1 -26.75 11.06 -4.34
C MET A 1 -25.65 10.69 -5.32
N SER A 2 -25.09 11.63 -6.09
CA SER A 2 -24.03 11.34 -7.06
C SER A 2 -22.69 11.13 -6.36
N ALA A 3 -21.75 10.42 -6.99
CA ALA A 3 -20.40 10.24 -6.45
C ALA A 3 -19.71 11.57 -6.12
N ALA A 4 -19.84 12.57 -7.00
CA ALA A 4 -19.30 13.91 -6.77
C ALA A 4 -19.94 14.60 -5.54
N SER A 5 -21.27 14.47 -5.35
CA SER A 5 -21.94 15.04 -4.17
C SER A 5 -21.50 14.35 -2.86
N ALA A 6 -21.30 13.03 -2.88
CA ALA A 6 -20.82 12.29 -1.72
C ALA A 6 -19.38 12.69 -1.37
N LEU A 7 -18.52 12.88 -2.37
CA LEU A 7 -17.14 13.32 -2.19
C LEU A 7 -17.06 14.75 -1.64
N ALA A 8 -17.87 15.68 -2.17
CA ALA A 8 -17.96 17.04 -1.64
C ALA A 8 -18.40 17.06 -0.16
N SER A 9 -19.37 16.20 0.21
CA SER A 9 -19.79 16.06 1.62
C SER A 9 -18.66 15.50 2.50
N ARG A 10 -17.89 14.53 2.01
CA ARG A 10 -16.72 13.99 2.71
C ARG A 10 -15.64 15.06 2.93
N VAL A 11 -15.30 15.82 1.90
CA VAL A 11 -14.34 16.94 2.01
C VAL A 11 -14.84 17.99 3.00
N ALA A 12 -16.12 18.36 2.97
CA ALA A 12 -16.68 19.30 3.93
C ALA A 12 -16.59 18.79 5.38
N ALA A 13 -16.88 17.51 5.61
CA ALA A 13 -16.77 16.87 6.92
C ALA A 13 -15.30 16.82 7.39
N LEU A 14 -14.37 16.47 6.50
CA LEU A 14 -12.93 16.47 6.75
C LEU A 14 -12.46 17.87 7.18
N LEU A 15 -12.80 18.91 6.42
CA LEU A 15 -12.37 20.29 6.70
C LEU A 15 -13.02 20.90 7.95
N ALA A 16 -14.17 20.37 8.38
CA ALA A 16 -14.83 20.74 9.62
C ALA A 16 -14.30 19.97 10.83
N HIS A 17 -13.45 18.96 10.63
CA HIS A 17 -12.92 18.15 11.71
C HIS A 17 -12.03 19.00 12.65
N PRO A 18 -12.19 18.92 13.98
CA PRO A 18 -11.44 19.76 14.93
C PRO A 18 -9.93 19.50 14.92
N GLY A 19 -9.50 18.38 14.34
CA GLY A 19 -8.09 18.06 14.13
C GLY A 19 -7.45 18.74 12.91
N VAL A 20 -8.16 19.54 12.12
CA VAL A 20 -7.55 20.38 11.08
C VAL A 20 -7.02 21.66 11.71
N GLU A 21 -5.71 21.85 11.67
CA GLU A 21 -5.04 23.00 12.31
C GLU A 21 -5.10 24.25 11.43
N ALA A 22 -4.80 24.08 10.14
CA ALA A 22 -4.83 25.16 9.18
C ALA A 22 -5.40 24.69 7.84
N ARG A 23 -6.11 25.61 7.19
CA ARG A 23 -6.57 25.46 5.80
C ARG A 23 -6.36 26.78 5.10
N LEU A 24 -5.74 26.73 3.93
CA LEU A 24 -5.63 27.90 3.08
C LEU A 24 -6.91 28.05 2.27
N GLN A 25 -7.33 29.30 2.07
CA GLN A 25 -8.51 29.57 1.25
C GLN A 25 -8.27 29.04 -0.15
N ALA A 26 -9.28 28.38 -0.73
CA ALA A 26 -9.22 27.89 -2.10
C ALA A 26 -8.76 29.00 -3.05
N ALA A 27 -7.75 28.68 -3.86
CA ALA A 27 -7.17 29.59 -4.83
C ALA A 27 -7.33 29.02 -6.24
N ALA A 28 -7.38 29.91 -7.23
CA ALA A 28 -7.34 29.51 -8.62
C ALA A 28 -5.92 29.05 -8.98
N GLY A 29 -5.69 27.74 -8.98
CA GLY A 29 -4.46 27.10 -9.44
C GLY A 29 -4.76 26.11 -10.56
N ALA A 30 -3.86 26.00 -11.54
CA ALA A 30 -3.95 24.97 -12.58
C ALA A 30 -3.43 23.62 -12.04
N TRP A 31 -3.91 22.51 -12.59
CA TRP A 31 -3.31 21.20 -12.34
C TRP A 31 -1.91 21.17 -12.97
N PRO A 32 -0.85 20.72 -12.28
CA PRO A 32 0.51 20.82 -12.78
C PRO A 32 0.89 19.78 -13.84
N LEU A 33 0.09 18.72 -14.02
CA LEU A 33 0.40 17.62 -14.93
C LEU A 33 -0.48 17.66 -16.18
N ASP A 34 0.04 17.13 -17.29
CA ASP A 34 -0.72 16.85 -18.52
C ASP A 34 -1.50 15.52 -18.41
N LEU A 35 -2.15 15.34 -17.26
CA LEU A 35 -2.98 14.18 -16.91
C LEU A 35 -4.25 14.70 -16.24
N ALA A 36 -5.31 13.90 -16.23
CA ALA A 36 -6.54 14.27 -15.53
C ALA A 36 -6.28 14.43 -14.03
N GLU A 37 -6.75 15.54 -13.46
CA GLU A 37 -6.75 15.73 -12.01
C GLU A 37 -7.71 14.72 -11.35
N PRO A 38 -7.28 13.96 -10.33
CA PRO A 38 -8.17 13.05 -9.61
C PRO A 38 -9.36 13.79 -8.96
N PRO A 39 -10.57 13.21 -8.99
CA PRO A 39 -11.75 13.88 -8.44
C PRO A 39 -11.65 14.26 -6.96
N ASP A 40 -10.94 13.49 -6.14
CA ASP A 40 -10.75 13.76 -4.70
C ASP A 40 -9.80 14.93 -4.47
N VAL A 41 -8.74 15.01 -5.28
CA VAL A 41 -7.78 16.11 -5.27
C VAL A 41 -8.44 17.40 -5.74
N ALA A 42 -9.21 17.34 -6.84
CA ALA A 42 -9.97 18.48 -7.34
C ALA A 42 -11.00 18.98 -6.31
N ALA A 43 -11.72 18.06 -5.65
CA ALA A 43 -12.70 18.40 -4.62
C ALA A 43 -12.03 19.02 -3.38
N LEU A 44 -10.86 18.52 -2.98
CA LEU A 44 -10.08 19.08 -1.89
C LEU A 44 -9.61 20.51 -2.22
N TYR A 45 -8.98 20.73 -3.37
CA TYR A 45 -8.46 22.04 -3.78
C TYR A 45 -9.56 23.07 -4.06
N ALA A 46 -10.74 22.62 -4.50
CA ALA A 46 -11.91 23.51 -4.62
C ALA A 46 -12.39 24.04 -3.26
N ALA A 47 -12.11 23.33 -2.16
CA ALA A 47 -12.54 23.69 -0.81
C ALA A 47 -11.42 24.32 0.04
N ALA A 48 -10.17 23.90 -0.14
CA ALA A 48 -8.99 24.41 0.56
C ALA A 48 -7.72 24.23 -0.28
N ASP A 49 -6.92 25.29 -0.44
CA ASP A 49 -5.67 25.26 -1.22
C ASP A 49 -4.45 24.85 -0.38
N GLY A 50 -4.56 23.69 0.26
CA GLY A 50 -3.58 23.20 1.22
C GLY A 50 -4.14 23.11 2.64
N LEU A 51 -3.58 22.19 3.41
CA LEU A 51 -4.10 21.78 4.72
C LEU A 51 -2.95 21.33 5.63
N ALA A 52 -3.06 21.61 6.93
CA ALA A 52 -2.12 21.14 7.94
C ALA A 52 -2.85 20.40 9.08
N LEU A 53 -2.22 19.33 9.58
CA LEU A 53 -2.67 18.56 10.74
C LEU A 53 -1.66 18.68 11.90
N PRO A 54 -2.09 18.48 13.16
CA PRO A 54 -1.25 18.59 14.35
C PRO A 54 -0.05 17.64 14.41
N ASP A 55 -0.08 16.56 13.62
CA ASP A 55 1.00 15.57 13.57
C ASP A 55 2.07 15.89 12.50
N GLY A 56 2.12 17.16 12.08
CA GLY A 56 3.07 17.65 11.08
C GLY A 56 2.71 17.32 9.63
N THR A 57 1.58 16.63 9.38
CA THR A 57 1.11 16.41 8.01
C THR A 57 0.74 17.73 7.36
N ARG A 58 1.30 18.00 6.18
CA ARG A 58 0.94 19.16 5.36
C ARG A 58 0.65 18.74 3.93
N ILE A 59 -0.51 19.11 3.42
CA ILE A 59 -0.84 19.09 2.00
C ILE A 59 -0.46 20.44 1.41
N LEU A 60 0.33 20.41 0.35
CA LEU A 60 0.86 21.59 -0.30
C LEU A 60 -0.24 22.34 -1.08
N PRO A 61 -0.14 23.67 -1.20
CA PRO A 61 -0.96 24.42 -2.15
C PRO A 61 -0.78 23.89 -3.57
N ARG A 62 -1.84 23.98 -4.38
CA ARG A 62 -1.86 23.45 -5.75
C ARG A 62 -0.76 24.07 -6.62
N GLY A 63 -0.47 25.36 -6.43
CA GLY A 63 0.59 26.07 -7.15
C GLY A 63 2.01 25.59 -6.81
N ASP A 64 2.19 24.88 -5.71
CA ASP A 64 3.51 24.43 -5.23
C ASP A 64 3.88 23.01 -5.69
N LEU A 65 2.91 22.22 -6.14
CA LEU A 65 3.07 20.79 -6.45
C LEU A 65 4.17 20.52 -7.51
N ALA A 66 4.15 21.27 -8.61
CA ALA A 66 5.14 21.12 -9.68
C ALA A 66 6.56 21.43 -9.18
N ARG A 67 6.70 22.53 -8.44
CA ARG A 67 7.98 22.98 -7.89
C ARG A 67 8.53 21.98 -6.86
N ALA A 68 7.68 21.48 -5.97
CA ALA A 68 8.07 20.49 -4.96
C ALA A 68 8.53 19.18 -5.62
N THR A 69 7.81 18.73 -6.65
CA THR A 69 8.15 17.51 -7.39
C THR A 69 9.45 17.68 -8.18
N ALA A 70 9.63 18.79 -8.89
CA ALA A 70 10.85 19.09 -9.64
C ALA A 70 12.06 19.17 -8.71
N TRP A 71 11.95 19.91 -7.59
CA TRP A 71 13.02 20.00 -6.61
C TRP A 71 13.46 18.62 -6.09
N LEU A 72 12.50 17.77 -5.73
CA LEU A 72 12.82 16.45 -5.21
C LEU A 72 13.46 15.53 -6.26
N THR A 73 12.93 15.53 -7.48
CA THR A 73 13.42 14.66 -8.57
C THR A 73 14.78 15.12 -9.10
N GLU A 74 15.01 16.42 -9.23
CA GLU A 74 16.28 17.01 -9.69
C GLU A 74 17.38 16.88 -8.63
N GLU A 75 17.13 17.33 -7.40
CA GLU A 75 18.13 17.36 -6.32
C GLU A 75 18.60 15.95 -5.94
N ARG A 76 17.72 14.96 -6.10
CA ARG A 76 17.98 13.57 -5.74
C ARG A 76 18.21 12.66 -6.95
N SER A 77 18.21 13.23 -8.16
CA SER A 77 18.42 12.51 -9.43
C SER A 77 17.56 11.24 -9.53
N LEU A 78 16.27 11.38 -9.20
CA LEU A 78 15.33 10.26 -9.14
C LEU A 78 14.77 9.96 -10.53
N ASP A 79 14.74 8.69 -10.90
CA ASP A 79 14.07 8.20 -12.11
C ASP A 79 12.59 7.89 -11.81
N TRP A 80 11.87 8.91 -11.32
CA TRP A 80 10.44 8.80 -11.05
C TRP A 80 9.63 8.89 -12.33
N ALA A 81 8.58 8.08 -12.42
CA ALA A 81 7.62 8.20 -13.50
C ALA A 81 6.92 9.58 -13.42
N SER A 82 6.59 10.15 -14.59
CA SER A 82 6.03 11.51 -14.71
C SER A 82 4.61 11.66 -14.12
N ASP A 83 4.01 10.57 -13.68
CA ASP A 83 2.70 10.48 -13.06
C ASP A 83 2.77 10.34 -11.52
N LEU A 84 3.97 10.48 -10.94
CA LEU A 84 4.20 10.67 -9.52
C LEU A 84 4.31 12.17 -9.19
N LEU A 85 3.54 12.62 -8.21
CA LEU A 85 3.47 14.03 -7.81
C LEU A 85 3.62 14.19 -6.31
N VAL A 86 4.54 15.04 -5.85
CA VAL A 86 4.62 15.41 -4.43
C VAL A 86 3.43 16.30 -4.08
N VAL A 87 2.55 15.80 -3.20
CA VAL A 87 1.34 16.49 -2.75
C VAL A 87 1.41 16.97 -1.31
N GLY A 88 2.38 16.49 -0.56
CA GLY A 88 2.52 16.84 0.85
C GLY A 88 3.83 16.39 1.46
N GLU A 89 3.96 16.71 2.73
CA GLU A 89 5.11 16.37 3.57
C GLU A 89 4.63 16.03 4.98
N ARG A 90 5.45 15.26 5.69
CA ARG A 90 5.29 15.01 7.12
C ARG A 90 6.65 14.66 7.71
N GLU A 91 7.14 15.48 8.64
CA GLU A 91 8.40 15.23 9.35
C GLU A 91 9.55 14.86 8.39
N ASP A 92 9.96 13.59 8.34
CA ASP A 92 11.02 13.01 7.52
C ASP A 92 10.51 12.28 6.27
N LEU A 93 9.24 12.44 5.93
CA LEU A 93 8.56 11.79 4.81
C LEU A 93 8.01 12.81 3.81
N VAL A 94 8.00 12.41 2.54
CA VAL A 94 7.21 13.07 1.50
C VAL A 94 5.96 12.25 1.19
N ILE A 95 4.88 12.95 0.91
CA ILE A 95 3.59 12.37 0.54
C ILE A 95 3.47 12.51 -0.97
N VAL A 96 3.42 11.38 -1.67
CA VAL A 96 3.40 11.32 -3.13
C VAL A 96 2.07 10.76 -3.58
N LEU A 97 1.46 11.43 -4.55
CA LEU A 97 0.31 10.93 -5.28
C LEU A 97 0.80 10.21 -6.53
N ASP A 98 0.45 8.94 -6.64
CA ASP A 98 0.63 8.13 -7.84
C ASP A 98 -0.68 8.05 -8.62
N LEU A 99 -0.68 8.56 -9.85
CA LEU A 99 -1.84 8.52 -10.73
C LEU A 99 -1.97 7.20 -11.51
N ASP A 100 -0.90 6.39 -11.53
CA ASP A 100 -0.81 5.12 -12.27
C ASP A 100 -1.33 5.22 -13.71
N ALA A 101 -0.82 6.20 -14.46
CA ALA A 101 -1.31 6.52 -15.81
C ALA A 101 -1.15 5.34 -16.78
N ALA A 102 -0.17 4.47 -16.54
CA ALA A 102 0.07 3.26 -17.32
C ALA A 102 -0.68 2.02 -16.80
N GLY A 103 -1.36 2.09 -15.65
CA GLY A 103 -2.07 0.96 -15.03
C GLY A 103 -1.16 -0.15 -14.51
N ALA A 104 0.10 0.15 -14.23
CA ALA A 104 1.13 -0.80 -13.78
C ALA A 104 1.22 -0.92 -12.24
N ARG A 105 0.62 0.02 -11.49
CA ARG A 105 0.79 0.19 -10.04
C ARG A 105 -0.52 0.05 -9.27
N ALA A 106 -1.34 -0.91 -9.70
CA ALA A 106 -2.56 -1.34 -9.00
C ALA A 106 -3.54 -0.18 -8.72
N GLY A 107 -3.67 0.76 -9.65
CA GLY A 107 -4.56 1.92 -9.56
C GLY A 107 -3.97 3.11 -8.79
N GLY A 108 -2.66 3.09 -8.50
CA GLY A 108 -1.96 4.20 -7.85
C GLY A 108 -2.43 4.43 -6.41
N GLY A 109 -2.41 5.70 -5.98
CA GLY A 109 -2.88 6.13 -4.67
C GLY A 109 -1.88 7.06 -3.96
N VAL A 110 -1.95 7.11 -2.64
CA VAL A 110 -1.06 7.93 -1.81
C VAL A 110 0.04 7.07 -1.23
N LEU A 111 1.27 7.51 -1.45
CA LEU A 111 2.49 6.88 -0.99
C LEU A 111 3.12 7.75 0.11
N GLU A 112 3.61 7.10 1.16
CA GLU A 112 4.57 7.72 2.09
C GLU A 112 5.98 7.25 1.72
N VAL A 113 6.89 8.20 1.55
CA VAL A 113 8.27 7.92 1.12
C VAL A 113 9.25 8.60 2.07
N PRO A 114 10.14 7.85 2.74
CA PRO A 114 11.18 8.44 3.56
C PRO A 114 12.11 9.33 2.74
N THR A 115 12.49 10.48 3.28
CA THR A 115 13.38 11.44 2.61
C THR A 115 14.78 10.87 2.34
N ASP A 116 15.21 9.85 3.08
CA ASP A 116 16.44 9.07 2.88
C ASP A 116 16.22 7.79 2.04
N GLY A 117 14.96 7.42 1.78
CA GLY A 117 14.53 6.18 1.15
C GLY A 117 13.65 6.40 -0.09
N LEU A 118 13.97 7.41 -0.91
CA LEU A 118 13.17 7.91 -2.05
C LEU A 118 12.94 6.93 -3.22
N ALA A 119 13.43 5.69 -3.11
CA ALA A 119 13.20 4.59 -4.04
C ALA A 119 12.23 3.52 -3.50
N SER A 120 11.84 3.62 -2.23
CA SER A 120 10.98 2.67 -1.52
C SER A 120 9.61 3.28 -1.28
N PHE A 121 8.62 2.86 -2.05
CA PHE A 121 7.25 3.34 -1.93
C PHE A 121 6.41 2.42 -1.05
N GLN A 122 5.64 3.01 -0.13
CA GLN A 122 4.57 2.31 0.56
C GLN A 122 3.25 3.02 0.31
N ARG A 123 2.32 2.33 -0.37
CA ARG A 123 0.97 2.83 -0.56
C ARG A 123 0.19 2.74 0.76
N VAL A 124 -0.24 3.90 1.27
CA VAL A 124 -0.95 4.02 2.55
C VAL A 124 -2.44 4.33 2.39
N ALA A 125 -2.85 4.88 1.25
CA ALA A 125 -4.25 5.16 0.92
C ALA A 125 -4.49 5.12 -0.59
N ARG A 126 -5.76 5.08 -0.99
CA ARG A 126 -6.17 5.11 -2.41
C ARG A 126 -6.38 6.53 -2.95
N SER A 127 -6.62 7.48 -2.06
CA SER A 127 -6.98 8.86 -2.37
C SER A 127 -6.38 9.80 -1.32
N VAL A 128 -6.18 11.07 -1.66
CA VAL A 128 -5.68 12.10 -0.73
C VAL A 128 -6.71 12.38 0.36
N VAL A 129 -8.00 12.42 -0.01
CA VAL A 129 -9.08 12.59 0.98
C VAL A 129 -9.14 11.41 1.94
N GLY A 130 -9.07 10.16 1.45
CA GLY A 130 -9.05 8.97 2.28
C GLY A 130 -7.82 8.87 3.18
N TYR A 131 -6.66 9.33 2.69
CA TYR A 131 -5.45 9.48 3.50
C TYR A 131 -5.71 10.40 4.70
N LEU A 132 -6.22 11.62 4.46
CA LEU A 132 -6.48 12.60 5.51
C LEU A 132 -7.58 12.17 6.48
N GLU A 133 -8.68 11.61 5.98
CA GLU A 133 -9.77 11.08 6.81
C GLU A 133 -9.27 10.03 7.79
N ARG A 134 -8.44 9.11 7.32
CA ARG A 134 -7.87 8.04 8.15
C ARG A 134 -6.90 8.59 9.19
N ARG A 135 -6.10 9.60 8.85
CA ARG A 135 -5.18 10.28 9.78
C ARG A 135 -5.94 11.00 10.89
N LEU A 136 -7.10 11.58 10.56
CA LEU A 136 -7.97 12.27 11.50
C LEU A 136 -8.96 11.35 12.24
N GLY A 137 -9.08 10.07 11.85
CA GLY A 137 -10.04 9.15 12.44
C GLY A 137 -11.50 9.50 12.11
N VAL A 138 -11.75 10.08 10.94
CA VAL A 138 -13.10 10.47 10.50
C VAL A 138 -13.99 9.23 10.38
N ALA A 139 -15.18 9.27 11.00
CA ALA A 139 -16.14 8.17 10.90
C ALA A 139 -16.63 7.98 9.45
N GLY A 140 -16.64 6.74 8.97
CA GLY A 140 -17.00 6.45 7.57
C GLY A 140 -15.92 6.84 6.56
N ALA A 141 -14.68 7.02 7.01
CA ALA A 141 -13.52 7.21 6.14
C ALA A 141 -13.47 6.13 5.05
N GLU A 142 -12.91 6.49 3.90
CA GLU A 142 -12.64 5.52 2.84
C GLU A 142 -11.77 4.37 3.33
N ALA A 143 -12.05 3.18 2.80
CA ALA A 143 -11.29 1.99 3.10
C ALA A 143 -9.81 2.20 2.78
N ALA A 144 -8.94 1.84 3.72
CA ALA A 144 -7.51 1.93 3.52
C ALA A 144 -7.03 1.10 2.31
N SER A 145 -5.79 1.35 1.88
CA SER A 145 -5.17 0.56 0.83
C SER A 145 -5.17 -0.94 1.18
N PRO A 146 -5.20 -1.85 0.18
CA PRO A 146 -5.13 -3.28 0.42
C PRO A 146 -3.96 -3.69 1.33
N GLU A 147 -2.81 -3.03 1.20
CA GLU A 147 -1.61 -3.29 1.97
C GLU A 147 -1.81 -3.00 3.46
N VAL A 148 -2.41 -1.84 3.76
CA VAL A 148 -2.71 -1.43 5.13
C VAL A 148 -3.78 -2.34 5.74
N ARG A 149 -4.85 -2.64 5.00
CA ARG A 149 -5.90 -3.55 5.48
C ARG A 149 -5.36 -4.95 5.75
N ALA A 150 -4.52 -5.50 4.87
CA ALA A 150 -3.91 -6.81 5.06
C ALA A 150 -3.01 -6.84 6.31
N ARG A 151 -2.18 -5.81 6.52
CA ARG A 151 -1.34 -5.67 7.72
C ARG A 151 -2.18 -5.64 8.99
N GLU A 152 -3.23 -4.83 9.00
CA GLU A 152 -4.13 -4.69 10.16
C GLU A 152 -4.93 -5.96 10.45
N ALA A 153 -5.45 -6.60 9.41
CA ALA A 153 -6.19 -7.86 9.54
C ALA A 153 -5.26 -8.99 10.03
N ALA A 154 -4.03 -9.07 9.53
CA ALA A 154 -3.03 -10.01 10.02
C ALA A 154 -2.71 -9.78 11.51
N ALA A 155 -2.51 -8.52 11.93
CA ALA A 155 -2.26 -8.17 13.32
C ALA A 155 -3.43 -8.55 14.25
N ARG A 156 -4.67 -8.39 13.77
CA ARG A 156 -5.89 -8.79 14.51
C ARG A 156 -6.24 -10.27 14.36
N ARG A 157 -5.52 -11.02 13.53
CA ARG A 157 -5.86 -12.41 13.13
C ARG A 157 -7.29 -12.55 12.57
N ASP A 158 -7.75 -11.53 11.85
CA ASP A 158 -9.07 -11.46 11.23
C ASP A 158 -9.04 -12.14 9.86
N LEU A 159 -9.43 -13.42 9.82
CA LEU A 159 -9.35 -14.24 8.60
C LEU A 159 -10.19 -13.67 7.45
N PRO A 160 -11.49 -13.33 7.61
CA PRO A 160 -12.27 -12.74 6.53
C PRO A 160 -11.66 -11.46 5.98
N ALA A 161 -11.28 -10.51 6.85
CA ALA A 161 -10.70 -9.24 6.40
C ALA A 161 -9.34 -9.42 5.72
N LEU A 162 -8.54 -10.39 6.17
CA LEU A 162 -7.23 -10.69 5.59
C LEU A 162 -7.38 -11.32 4.20
N ALA A 163 -8.32 -12.26 4.03
CA ALA A 163 -8.64 -12.86 2.74
C ALA A 163 -9.16 -11.82 1.74
N GLU A 164 -10.07 -10.95 2.18
CA GLU A 164 -10.62 -9.86 1.36
C GLU A 164 -9.52 -8.88 0.91
N ALA A 165 -8.66 -8.43 1.85
CA ALA A 165 -7.57 -7.52 1.51
C ALA A 165 -6.57 -8.15 0.53
N LEU A 166 -6.23 -9.43 0.72
CA LEU A 166 -5.35 -10.16 -0.20
C LEU A 166 -6.01 -10.43 -1.56
N ALA A 167 -7.33 -10.46 -1.70
CA ALA A 167 -7.97 -10.65 -3.00
C ALA A 167 -7.72 -9.47 -3.98
N GLU A 168 -7.32 -8.31 -3.47
CA GLU A 168 -7.04 -7.13 -4.28
C GLU A 168 -5.58 -7.06 -4.77
N ALA A 169 -5.38 -6.29 -5.86
CA ALA A 169 -4.07 -6.02 -6.40
C ALA A 169 -3.25 -5.16 -5.43
N MET A 170 -2.06 -5.65 -5.11
CA MET A 170 -1.11 -4.99 -4.22
C MET A 170 -0.16 -4.11 -5.01
N TYR A 171 0.24 -2.99 -4.41
CA TYR A 171 1.17 -2.04 -4.96
C TYR A 171 2.57 -2.68 -5.11
N PRO A 172 3.26 -2.48 -6.24
CA PRO A 172 4.62 -2.98 -6.43
C PRO A 172 5.56 -2.49 -5.32
N GLY A 173 6.39 -3.36 -4.74
CA GLY A 173 7.22 -3.04 -3.58
C GLY A 173 6.61 -3.48 -2.24
N ALA A 174 5.35 -3.93 -2.22
CA ALA A 174 4.70 -4.46 -1.03
C ALA A 174 4.99 -5.96 -0.77
N GLU A 175 5.94 -6.58 -1.48
CA GLU A 175 6.13 -8.04 -1.50
C GLU A 175 6.39 -8.60 -0.10
N ARG A 176 7.16 -7.90 0.74
CA ARG A 176 7.39 -8.32 2.13
C ARG A 176 6.12 -8.33 2.98
N GLN A 177 5.26 -7.33 2.77
CA GLN A 177 3.98 -7.22 3.48
C GLN A 177 3.02 -8.31 3.01
N VAL A 178 2.96 -8.55 1.69
CA VAL A 178 2.18 -9.64 1.08
C VAL A 178 2.65 -11.00 1.59
N ALA A 179 3.96 -11.24 1.64
CA ALA A 179 4.54 -12.48 2.15
C ALA A 179 4.09 -12.76 3.58
N HIS A 180 4.18 -11.76 4.45
CA HIS A 180 3.77 -11.90 5.85
C HIS A 180 2.26 -12.09 5.99
N ALA A 181 1.45 -11.28 5.31
CA ALA A 181 -0.02 -11.38 5.33
C ALA A 181 -0.51 -12.75 4.82
N ALA A 182 0.06 -13.24 3.71
CA ALA A 182 -0.30 -14.53 3.14
C ALA A 182 0.16 -15.71 4.02
N LEU A 183 1.31 -15.61 4.69
CA LEU A 183 1.74 -16.60 5.68
C LEU A 183 0.75 -16.67 6.85
N THR A 184 0.36 -15.52 7.39
CA THR A 184 -0.64 -15.43 8.47
C THR A 184 -2.00 -15.98 8.03
N LEU A 185 -2.44 -15.71 6.81
CA LEU A 185 -3.66 -16.30 6.26
C LEU A 185 -3.56 -17.83 6.20
N GLY A 186 -2.44 -18.37 5.71
CA GLY A 186 -2.19 -19.81 5.67
C GLY A 186 -2.21 -20.47 7.05
N VAL A 187 -1.66 -19.80 8.08
CA VAL A 187 -1.74 -20.26 9.47
C VAL A 187 -3.19 -20.31 9.96
N LEU A 188 -3.96 -19.23 9.77
CA LEU A 188 -5.36 -19.15 10.22
C LEU A 188 -6.26 -20.19 9.53
N LEU A 189 -6.00 -20.49 8.27
CA LEU A 189 -6.70 -21.55 7.52
C LEU A 189 -6.28 -22.94 8.01
N SER A 190 -4.98 -23.13 8.30
CA SER A 190 -4.45 -24.39 8.84
C SER A 190 -5.07 -24.74 10.20
N GLU A 191 -5.24 -23.75 11.09
CA GLU A 191 -5.91 -23.92 12.40
C GLU A 191 -7.35 -24.42 12.26
N ARG A 192 -7.99 -24.20 11.10
CA ARG A 192 -9.34 -24.66 10.77
C ARG A 192 -9.35 -25.96 9.96
N GLY A 193 -8.18 -26.50 9.61
CA GLY A 193 -8.05 -27.64 8.71
C GLY A 193 -8.48 -27.35 7.27
N ASP A 194 -8.46 -26.07 6.86
CA ASP A 194 -8.88 -25.64 5.52
C ASP A 194 -7.71 -25.76 4.53
N GLU A 195 -7.89 -26.55 3.47
CA GLU A 195 -6.88 -26.79 2.44
C GLU A 195 -6.51 -25.53 1.64
N ALA A 196 -7.35 -24.50 1.65
CA ALA A 196 -7.02 -23.18 1.07
C ALA A 196 -5.76 -22.56 1.70
N ALA A 197 -5.32 -23.05 2.87
CA ALA A 197 -4.02 -22.72 3.46
C ALA A 197 -2.85 -22.93 2.50
N LEU A 198 -2.90 -23.97 1.65
CA LEU A 198 -1.81 -24.28 0.72
C LEU A 198 -1.64 -23.22 -0.36
N ASP A 199 -2.72 -22.57 -0.77
CA ASP A 199 -2.68 -21.48 -1.75
C ASP A 199 -2.18 -20.19 -1.10
N ALA A 200 -2.61 -19.91 0.14
CA ALA A 200 -2.08 -18.80 0.92
C ALA A 200 -0.56 -18.94 1.17
N PHE A 201 -0.08 -20.14 1.51
CA PHE A 201 1.35 -20.42 1.64
C PHE A 201 2.10 -20.29 0.31
N ALA A 202 1.53 -20.79 -0.79
CA ALA A 202 2.13 -20.61 -2.12
C ALA A 202 2.33 -19.12 -2.46
N ARG A 203 1.30 -18.31 -2.22
CA ARG A 203 1.37 -16.86 -2.42
C ARG A 203 2.41 -16.19 -1.53
N SER A 204 2.55 -16.63 -0.28
CA SER A 204 3.60 -16.13 0.63
C SER A 204 5.00 -16.43 0.05
N VAL A 205 5.21 -17.66 -0.43
CA VAL A 205 6.47 -18.09 -1.04
C VAL A 205 6.78 -17.26 -2.29
N GLU A 206 5.81 -17.06 -3.18
CA GLU A 206 6.00 -16.26 -4.39
C GLU A 206 6.38 -14.81 -4.08
N ALA A 207 5.70 -14.19 -3.11
CA ALA A 207 6.04 -12.84 -2.68
C ALA A 207 7.45 -12.76 -2.08
N ARG A 208 7.88 -13.74 -1.27
CA ARG A 208 9.26 -13.80 -0.76
C ARG A 208 10.28 -13.93 -1.89
N VAL A 209 10.01 -14.78 -2.88
CA VAL A 209 10.89 -14.97 -4.04
C VAL A 209 10.98 -13.70 -4.88
N ALA A 210 9.87 -12.97 -5.07
CA ALA A 210 9.85 -11.70 -5.77
C ALA A 210 10.65 -10.61 -5.05
N ALA A 211 10.64 -10.61 -3.71
CA ALA A 211 11.43 -9.70 -2.88
C ALA A 211 12.93 -10.08 -2.77
N ALA A 212 13.32 -11.25 -3.27
CA ALA A 212 14.67 -11.78 -3.11
C ALA A 212 15.68 -11.02 -3.97
N ALA A 213 16.92 -10.91 -3.48
CA ALA A 213 18.02 -10.38 -4.28
C ALA A 213 18.21 -11.23 -5.56
N ARG A 214 18.69 -10.59 -6.64
CA ARG A 214 18.99 -11.27 -7.90
C ARG A 214 19.90 -12.48 -7.66
N GLY A 215 19.50 -13.65 -8.17
CA GLY A 215 20.22 -14.91 -7.99
C GLY A 215 19.85 -15.72 -6.74
N ALA A 216 19.13 -15.14 -5.77
CA ALA A 216 18.73 -15.81 -4.52
C ALA A 216 17.35 -16.47 -4.56
N ALA A 217 16.65 -16.45 -5.70
CA ALA A 217 15.29 -16.96 -5.83
C ALA A 217 15.11 -18.44 -5.42
N ALA A 218 16.05 -19.32 -5.80
CA ALA A 218 15.99 -20.74 -5.47
C ALA A 218 16.18 -21.02 -3.96
N PRO A 219 17.25 -20.53 -3.29
CA PRO A 219 17.39 -20.72 -1.85
C PRO A 219 16.27 -20.03 -1.06
N GLU A 220 15.77 -18.88 -1.51
CA GLU A 220 14.63 -18.20 -0.87
C GLU A 220 13.36 -19.04 -0.95
N ARG A 221 13.07 -19.64 -2.11
CA ARG A 221 11.90 -20.52 -2.30
C ARG A 221 11.94 -21.74 -1.36
N LEU A 222 13.11 -22.36 -1.23
CA LEU A 222 13.30 -23.49 -0.32
C LEU A 222 13.08 -23.07 1.14
N ALA A 223 13.69 -21.96 1.56
CA ALA A 223 13.53 -21.41 2.91
C ALA A 223 12.07 -21.02 3.20
N ALA A 224 11.36 -20.45 2.22
CA ALA A 224 9.97 -20.06 2.35
C ALA A 224 9.02 -21.26 2.51
N TRP A 225 9.19 -22.32 1.72
CA TRP A 225 8.40 -23.54 1.91
C TRP A 225 8.66 -24.21 3.26
N ARG A 226 9.91 -24.20 3.73
CA ARG A 226 10.25 -24.69 5.07
C ARG A 226 9.59 -23.87 6.18
N ALA A 227 9.51 -22.54 6.02
CA ALA A 227 8.78 -21.70 6.96
C ALA A 227 7.27 -22.02 6.98
N CYS A 228 6.66 -22.26 5.82
CA CYS A 228 5.25 -22.68 5.73
C CYS A 228 5.01 -24.05 6.38
N GLU A 229 5.92 -25.01 6.21
CA GLU A 229 5.86 -26.31 6.88
C GLU A 229 5.84 -26.15 8.41
N ILE A 230 6.78 -25.37 8.95
CA ILE A 230 6.88 -25.13 10.39
C ILE A 230 5.59 -24.47 10.90
N ALA A 231 5.12 -23.43 10.22
CA ALA A 231 3.91 -22.71 10.60
C ALA A 231 2.65 -23.60 10.57
N ALA A 232 2.51 -24.46 9.57
CA ALA A 232 1.41 -25.42 9.49
C ALA A 232 1.46 -26.47 10.62
N ARG A 233 2.67 -26.93 10.98
CA ARG A 233 2.86 -27.88 12.09
C ARG A 233 2.53 -27.24 13.43
N GLU A 234 2.95 -25.99 13.66
CA GLU A 234 2.61 -25.22 14.86
C GLU A 234 1.10 -24.98 14.98
N ALA A 235 0.39 -24.86 13.85
CA ALA A 235 -1.07 -24.78 13.79
C ALA A 235 -1.78 -26.15 13.97
N GLY A 236 -1.04 -27.25 14.15
CA GLY A 236 -1.60 -28.61 14.32
C GLY A 236 -2.05 -29.28 13.03
N ALA A 237 -1.73 -28.73 11.85
CA ALA A 237 -2.19 -29.22 10.56
C ALA A 237 -1.13 -30.09 9.85
N GLU A 238 -0.93 -31.32 10.33
CA GLU A 238 0.12 -32.22 9.84
C GLU A 238 0.03 -32.55 8.34
N ALA A 239 -1.18 -32.71 7.79
CA ALA A 239 -1.36 -32.98 6.36
C ALA A 239 -0.90 -31.78 5.49
N ILE A 240 -1.23 -30.56 5.92
CA ILE A 240 -0.81 -29.31 5.25
C ILE A 240 0.70 -29.13 5.40
N ALA A 241 1.28 -29.41 6.57
CA ALA A 241 2.72 -29.37 6.80
C ALA A 241 3.47 -30.34 5.87
N ALA A 242 2.98 -31.58 5.74
CA ALA A 242 3.57 -32.58 4.85
C ALA A 242 3.53 -32.14 3.38
N ALA A 243 2.44 -31.51 2.94
CA ALA A 243 2.33 -30.94 1.59
C ALA A 243 3.32 -29.77 1.36
N CYS A 244 3.48 -28.86 2.33
CA CYS A 244 4.51 -27.82 2.29
C CYS A 244 5.93 -28.41 2.17
N ALA A 245 6.23 -29.45 2.96
CA ALA A 245 7.52 -30.13 2.91
C ALA A 245 7.81 -30.77 1.53
N ALA A 246 6.79 -31.37 0.90
CA ALA A 246 6.89 -31.94 -0.44
C ALA A 246 7.21 -30.87 -1.49
N ARG A 247 6.54 -29.71 -1.43
CA ARG A 247 6.80 -28.57 -2.33
C ARG A 247 8.21 -27.99 -2.12
N GLY A 248 8.69 -27.95 -0.87
CA GLY A 248 10.06 -27.53 -0.55
C GLY A 248 11.13 -28.42 -1.20
N ARG A 249 10.95 -29.75 -1.17
CA ARG A 249 11.89 -30.70 -1.82
C ARG A 249 11.91 -30.53 -3.35
N GLY A 250 10.75 -30.42 -3.98
CA GLY A 250 10.66 -30.19 -5.43
C GLY A 250 11.29 -28.88 -5.90
N ALA A 251 11.35 -27.85 -5.03
CA ALA A 251 12.04 -26.60 -5.33
C ALA A 251 13.59 -26.74 -5.30
N GLY A 252 14.13 -27.72 -4.58
CA GLY A 252 15.58 -27.97 -4.48
C GLY A 252 16.16 -28.79 -5.64
N GLU A 253 15.34 -29.58 -6.33
CA GLU A 253 15.79 -30.51 -7.39
C GLU A 253 15.90 -29.87 -8.78
N GLY A 254 15.38 -28.65 -8.97
CA GLY A 254 15.41 -27.91 -10.25
C GLY A 254 16.78 -27.40 -10.72
N ARG A 255 17.89 -27.81 -10.10
CA ARG A 255 19.28 -27.48 -10.51
C ARG A 255 20.19 -28.70 -10.33
N GLY A 256 20.06 -29.67 -11.23
CA GLY A 256 20.97 -30.81 -11.35
C GLY A 256 21.23 -31.24 -12.80
N GLY A 257 21.05 -30.35 -13.77
CA GLY A 257 21.24 -30.66 -15.19
C GLY A 257 21.70 -29.44 -15.98
N ALA A 258 23.00 -29.18 -15.94
CA ALA A 258 23.75 -28.51 -16.99
C ALA A 258 24.98 -29.37 -17.27
#